data_AF-A0AA43VZX2-F1
#
_entry.id   AF-A0AA43VZX2-F1
#
_cell.length_a   1.000
_cell.length_b   1.000
_cell.length_c   1.000
_cell.angle_alpha   90.00
_cell.angle_beta   90.00
_cell.angle_gamma   90.00
#
_symmetry.space_group_name_H-M   'P 1'
#
loop_
_entity.id
_entity.type
_entity.pdbx_description
1 polymer ?
#
loop_
_entity_poly.entity_id
_entity_poly.type
_entity_poly.pdbx_seq_one_letter_code
_entity_poly.pdbx_strand_id
1 'polypeptide(L)'
;MNTDIKQAMHVEAGKSFGTAEANENERRWNNDKIDRKNLDPTNHYDKTRMKLNFEIGPDGKVHPLGYQKKSLEVRLQERLTELGWKPFKPDSKIQPNCCAKFIFGGNHDRTLEMAFGTQTVNLDKDADNSHLQRCPEIEQWAKDVYDWCAKRYGQENIIGFQVHLDESSPHIHALIVPVGQRAKSGRECVMWSAKFGKSCYGYGHILREMHTSLYEEVGSRYGLERGDSIEGRNVSHLSKRDYIRKLSKDAKQAEKAVKGLQTMTRRLESQIFRSQSQLEEIEKSLASGKIALQEYEIQKTRIQKQISEYQSKLEDKAGKLQEKEQELERLTRDVTKARSVVQPFRNHKVDFMPPRITEKVPLFGTDKWVERQNRYIAKHFTEIVRKIESLYKIDAVRQVEAAQRNVLADYGEFYRLKRENLSLLEINQELESELNTLLSQLAVPSIRNMIFAIADALIGSQPVPISSGGGGSTSDLPWDGRRPDEEEEAYRRRCLLHAFKVVNTCKRKNYRR
;
A
#
# COMPACT_ATOMS: atom_id res chain seq x y z
N MET A 1 -15.00 -18.24 3.75
CA MET A 1 -14.56 -17.65 5.03
C MET A 1 -13.44 -16.68 4.71
N ASN A 2 -13.54 -15.42 5.15
CA ASN A 2 -12.50 -14.41 4.90
C ASN A 2 -11.26 -14.80 5.73
N THR A 3 -10.19 -15.25 5.08
CA THR A 3 -9.06 -15.96 5.70
C THR A 3 -7.99 -15.06 6.32
N ASP A 4 -8.25 -13.77 6.56
CA ASP A 4 -7.19 -12.83 6.97
C ASP A 4 -7.71 -11.69 7.87
N ILE A 5 -8.15 -12.03 9.08
CA ILE A 5 -8.63 -11.06 10.09
C ILE A 5 -7.43 -10.56 10.92
N LYS A 6 -6.46 -9.91 10.29
CA LYS A 6 -5.19 -9.56 10.95
C LYS A 6 -5.26 -8.25 11.71
N GLN A 7 -4.53 -8.16 12.82
CA GLN A 7 -4.24 -6.89 13.49
C GLN A 7 -3.18 -6.09 12.70
N ALA A 8 -3.25 -4.76 12.81
CA ALA A 8 -2.28 -3.85 12.22
C ALA A 8 -1.71 -2.90 13.28
N MET A 9 -0.38 -2.78 13.31
CA MET A 9 0.33 -1.78 14.09
C MET A 9 1.41 -1.17 13.20
N HIS A 10 1.41 0.15 13.10
CA HIS A 10 2.46 0.91 12.44
C HIS A 10 3.07 1.88 13.44
N VAL A 11 4.39 2.05 13.39
CA VAL A 11 5.09 3.06 14.18
C VAL A 11 6.05 3.84 13.29
N GLU A 12 5.94 5.16 13.38
CA GLU A 12 6.82 6.09 12.69
C GLU A 12 7.61 6.91 13.72
N ALA A 13 8.90 7.08 13.46
CA ALA A 13 9.75 7.94 14.28
C ALA A 13 9.51 9.41 13.92
N GLY A 14 9.04 10.20 14.89
CA GLY A 14 8.82 11.63 14.72
C GLY A 14 9.99 12.46 15.24
N LYS A 15 10.55 13.31 14.38
CA LYS A 15 11.50 14.38 14.76
C LYS A 15 10.80 15.65 15.27
N SER A 16 9.53 15.79 14.90
CA SER A 16 8.62 16.86 15.30
C SER A 16 7.18 16.38 15.11
N PHE A 17 6.23 17.13 15.66
CA PHE A 17 4.79 16.92 15.47
C PHE A 17 4.15 18.29 15.24
N GLY A 18 3.50 18.47 14.10
CA GLY A 18 3.01 19.78 13.67
C GLY A 18 1.54 20.02 14.02
N THR A 19 1.14 21.30 14.11
CA THR A 19 -0.25 21.72 14.33
C THR A 19 -1.23 21.14 13.29
N ALA A 20 -0.79 20.98 12.03
CA ALA A 20 -1.65 20.41 11.00
C ALA A 20 -2.00 18.94 11.28
N GLU A 21 -1.03 18.15 11.76
CA GLU A 21 -1.19 16.74 12.13
C GLU A 21 -1.97 16.62 13.45
N ALA A 22 -1.71 17.49 14.42
CA ALA A 22 -2.50 17.59 15.65
C ALA A 22 -3.98 17.84 15.38
N ASN A 23 -4.27 18.85 14.55
CA ASN A 23 -5.65 19.19 14.16
C ASN A 23 -6.32 18.06 13.38
N GLU A 24 -5.54 17.25 12.64
CA GLU A 24 -6.03 16.06 11.96
C GLU A 24 -6.45 14.99 12.95
N ASN A 25 -5.56 14.61 13.88
CA ASN A 25 -5.85 13.59 14.89
C ASN A 25 -6.97 14.00 15.85
N GLU A 26 -7.02 15.26 16.26
CA GLU A 26 -8.05 15.75 17.20
C GLU A 26 -9.32 16.23 16.49
N ARG A 27 -9.38 16.16 15.15
CA ARG A 27 -10.45 16.71 14.31
C ARG A 27 -10.83 18.15 14.68
N ARG A 28 -9.84 18.99 15.02
CA ARG A 28 -10.01 20.43 15.30
C ARG A 28 -10.19 21.22 14.00
N TRP A 29 -11.24 20.89 13.26
CA TRP A 29 -11.57 21.46 11.96
C TRP A 29 -12.98 22.02 11.98
N ASN A 30 -13.20 23.08 11.20
CA ASN A 30 -14.56 23.51 10.88
C ASN A 30 -15.13 22.67 9.71
N ASN A 31 -16.44 22.74 9.50
CA ASN A 31 -17.12 22.00 8.43
C ASN A 31 -16.50 22.25 7.05
N ASP A 32 -16.14 23.50 6.73
CA ASP A 32 -15.49 23.87 5.48
C ASP A 32 -14.12 23.23 5.28
N LYS A 33 -13.37 23.00 6.36
CA LYS A 33 -12.05 22.36 6.28
C LYS A 33 -12.20 20.86 6.01
N ILE A 34 -13.19 20.20 6.60
CA ILE A 34 -13.52 18.80 6.31
C ILE A 34 -13.96 18.66 4.84
N ASP A 35 -14.83 19.54 4.36
CA ASP A 35 -15.25 19.53 2.94
C ASP A 35 -14.07 19.70 2.00
N ARG A 36 -13.15 20.63 2.32
CA ARG A 36 -11.91 20.81 1.54
C ARG A 36 -11.00 19.60 1.59
N LYS A 37 -10.87 18.94 2.74
CA LYS A 37 -10.08 17.70 2.89
C LYS A 37 -10.69 16.57 2.05
N ASN A 38 -12.02 16.45 2.04
CA ASN A 38 -12.76 15.47 1.22
C ASN A 38 -12.76 15.78 -0.28
N LEU A 39 -12.24 16.94 -0.73
CA LEU A 39 -11.92 17.16 -2.14
C LEU A 39 -10.79 16.25 -2.63
N ASP A 40 -9.87 15.87 -1.75
CA ASP A 40 -8.89 14.85 -2.08
C ASP A 40 -9.63 13.49 -2.16
N PRO A 41 -9.61 12.81 -3.32
CA PRO A 41 -10.30 11.54 -3.49
C PRO A 41 -9.74 10.41 -2.60
N THR A 42 -8.55 10.59 -2.04
CA THR A 42 -7.95 9.64 -1.11
C THR A 42 -8.44 9.84 0.32
N ASN A 43 -9.21 10.89 0.61
CA ASN A 43 -9.81 11.10 1.93
C ASN A 43 -11.27 10.64 1.94
N HIS A 44 -11.63 9.99 3.05
CA HIS A 44 -12.93 9.32 3.24
C HIS A 44 -13.53 9.70 4.60
N TYR A 45 -13.44 10.97 5.00
CA TYR A 45 -14.02 11.43 6.26
C TYR A 45 -15.54 11.51 6.12
N ASP A 46 -16.24 10.82 6.99
CA ASP A 46 -17.69 10.84 7.12
C ASP A 46 -18.10 11.74 8.29
N LYS A 47 -18.60 12.94 7.93
CA LYS A 47 -19.07 13.96 8.88
C LYS A 47 -20.11 13.44 9.86
N THR A 48 -20.97 12.51 9.43
CA THR A 48 -22.07 12.00 10.24
C THR A 48 -21.60 11.05 11.35
N ARG A 49 -20.44 10.41 11.14
CA ARG A 49 -19.75 9.55 12.11
C ARG A 49 -18.74 10.28 12.99
N MET A 50 -18.32 11.50 12.65
CA MET A 50 -17.32 12.25 13.44
C MET A 50 -17.68 12.40 14.93
N LYS A 51 -18.97 12.52 15.25
CA LYS A 51 -19.48 12.57 16.64
C LYS A 51 -19.19 11.29 17.45
N LEU A 52 -18.91 10.18 16.77
CA LEU A 52 -18.64 8.87 17.36
C LEU A 52 -17.15 8.68 17.67
N ASN A 53 -16.27 9.54 17.13
CA ASN A 53 -14.86 9.56 17.48
C ASN A 53 -14.68 9.88 18.97
N PHE A 54 -13.60 9.35 19.56
CA PHE A 54 -13.29 9.56 20.97
C PHE A 54 -11.79 9.56 21.19
N GLU A 55 -11.37 9.91 22.39
CA GLU A 55 -9.98 9.73 22.82
C GLU A 55 -9.92 9.13 24.23
N ILE A 56 -8.83 8.41 24.52
CA ILE A 56 -8.53 7.94 25.87
C ILE A 56 -7.68 9.00 26.57
N GLY A 57 -8.21 9.51 27.68
CA GLY A 57 -7.55 10.56 28.46
C GLY A 57 -6.36 10.05 29.28
N PRO A 58 -5.54 10.96 29.83
CA PRO A 58 -4.50 10.59 30.80
C PRO A 58 -5.04 9.96 32.08
N ASP A 59 -6.35 9.94 32.29
CA ASP A 59 -7.04 9.25 33.38
C ASP A 59 -7.45 7.81 33.01
N GLY A 60 -7.12 7.35 31.80
CA GLY A 60 -7.50 6.02 31.27
C GLY A 60 -8.98 5.92 30.89
N LYS A 61 -9.73 7.02 30.86
CA LYS A 61 -11.17 7.02 30.55
C LYS A 61 -11.44 7.49 29.13
N VAL A 62 -12.60 7.11 28.62
CA VAL A 62 -13.10 7.52 27.30
C VAL A 62 -13.69 8.92 27.41
N HIS A 63 -13.25 9.81 26.52
CA HIS A 63 -13.74 11.18 26.42
C HIS A 63 -14.08 11.52 24.96
N PRO A 64 -14.96 12.51 24.71
CA PRO A 64 -15.18 13.02 23.37
C PRO A 64 -13.88 13.51 22.74
N LEU A 65 -13.74 13.33 21.42
CA LEU A 65 -12.54 13.77 20.71
C LEU A 65 -12.37 15.30 20.84
N GLY A 66 -11.17 15.74 21.26
CA GLY A 66 -10.85 17.16 21.41
C GLY A 66 -11.29 17.76 22.75
N TYR A 67 -11.61 16.94 23.77
CA TYR A 67 -12.02 17.42 25.10
C TYR A 67 -10.90 18.20 25.80
N GLN A 68 -9.63 17.90 25.50
CA GLN A 68 -8.50 18.59 26.09
C GLN A 68 -8.36 19.99 25.50
N LYS A 69 -8.24 21.01 26.36
CA LYS A 69 -8.09 22.40 25.92
C LYS A 69 -6.80 22.62 25.11
N LYS A 70 -5.71 21.97 25.50
CA LYS A 70 -4.41 22.04 24.83
C LYS A 70 -4.35 21.05 23.67
N SER A 71 -3.92 21.50 22.51
CA SER A 71 -3.69 20.66 21.33
C SER A 71 -2.52 19.71 21.53
N LEU A 72 -2.46 18.65 20.72
CA LEU A 72 -1.41 17.61 20.83
C LEU A 72 0.01 18.17 20.73
N GLU A 73 0.26 19.12 19.83
CA GLU A 73 1.59 19.71 19.65
C GLU A 73 2.02 20.52 20.89
N VAL A 74 1.09 21.19 21.56
CA VAL A 74 1.37 21.93 22.80
C VAL A 74 1.66 20.95 23.93
N ARG A 75 0.84 19.90 24.07
CA ARG A 75 1.05 18.85 25.08
C ARG A 75 2.38 18.12 24.88
N LEU A 76 2.76 17.84 23.63
CA LEU A 76 4.06 17.28 23.31
C LEU A 76 5.19 18.22 23.75
N GLN A 77 5.10 19.50 23.40
CA GLN A 77 6.12 20.48 23.74
C GLN A 77 6.30 20.66 25.25
N GLU A 78 5.21 20.61 26.01
CA GLU A 78 5.25 20.62 27.48
C GLU A 78 6.02 19.42 28.03
N ARG A 79 5.68 18.20 27.58
CA ARG A 79 6.40 16.99 28.01
C ARG A 79 7.88 17.00 27.62
N LEU A 80 8.20 17.48 26.42
CA LEU A 80 9.59 17.62 25.97
C LEU A 80 10.36 18.61 26.85
N THR A 81 9.70 19.69 27.27
CA THR A 81 10.29 20.72 28.14
C THR A 81 10.55 20.17 29.55
N GLU A 82 9.59 19.43 30.13
CA GLU A 82 9.75 18.74 31.42
C GLU A 82 10.95 17.79 31.43
N LEU A 83 11.11 17.02 30.35
CA LEU A 83 12.22 16.07 30.18
C LEU A 83 13.56 16.75 29.83
N GLY A 84 13.57 18.09 29.72
CA GLY A 84 14.76 18.87 29.35
C GLY A 84 15.28 18.54 27.96
N TRP A 85 14.41 18.08 27.05
CA TRP A 85 14.78 17.78 25.67
C TRP A 85 15.10 19.06 24.91
N LYS A 86 16.18 19.04 24.13
CA LYS A 86 16.58 20.15 23.28
C LYS A 86 16.92 19.62 21.89
N PRO A 87 16.52 20.33 20.82
CA PRO A 87 17.02 20.05 19.48
C PRO A 87 18.54 20.25 19.43
N PHE A 88 19.23 19.57 18.50
CA PHE A 88 20.69 19.73 18.39
C PHE A 88 21.07 21.16 17.96
N LYS A 89 20.36 21.71 16.97
CA LYS A 89 20.36 23.13 16.56
C LYS A 89 18.96 23.48 16.03
N PRO A 90 18.45 24.70 16.20
CA PRO A 90 17.10 25.09 15.74
C PRO A 90 16.82 24.74 14.27
N ASP A 91 17.79 24.96 13.38
CA ASP A 91 17.62 24.81 11.92
C ASP A 91 18.25 23.52 11.34
N SER A 92 18.69 22.58 12.19
CA SER A 92 19.30 21.35 11.71
C SER A 92 18.26 20.44 11.08
N LYS A 93 18.52 19.97 9.85
CA LYS A 93 17.76 18.87 9.21
C LYS A 93 17.91 17.54 9.94
N ILE A 94 18.95 17.41 10.76
CA ILE A 94 19.25 16.23 11.56
C ILE A 94 18.84 16.53 13.01
N GLN A 95 17.56 16.32 13.30
CA GLN A 95 17.03 16.32 14.67
C GLN A 95 16.95 14.90 15.21
N PRO A 96 17.16 14.69 16.52
CA PRO A 96 16.88 13.42 17.15
C PRO A 96 15.36 13.16 17.16
N ASN A 97 14.98 11.89 17.10
CA ASN A 97 13.57 11.50 17.23
C ASN A 97 13.07 11.87 18.63
N CYS A 98 11.97 12.61 18.70
CA CYS A 98 11.38 13.13 19.94
C CYS A 98 10.06 12.45 20.31
N CYS A 99 9.39 11.82 19.34
CA CYS A 99 8.15 11.08 19.55
C CYS A 99 8.07 9.83 18.65
N ALA A 100 7.19 8.91 19.04
CA ALA A 100 6.76 7.76 18.26
C ALA A 100 5.28 7.96 17.92
N LYS A 101 4.96 7.89 16.63
CA LYS A 101 3.60 8.02 16.11
C LYS A 101 3.10 6.63 15.77
N PHE A 102 2.17 6.13 16.57
CA PHE A 102 1.55 4.83 16.37
C PHE A 102 0.23 4.95 15.64
N ILE A 103 -0.02 3.99 14.77
CA ILE A 103 -1.34 3.71 14.23
C ILE A 103 -1.68 2.27 14.57
N PHE A 104 -2.76 2.06 15.33
CA PHE A 104 -3.31 0.73 15.60
C PHE A 104 -4.61 0.55 14.84
N GLY A 105 -4.80 -0.63 14.27
CA GLY A 105 -6.00 -0.99 13.54
C GLY A 105 -6.02 -2.48 13.28
N GLY A 106 -6.67 -2.87 12.21
CA GLY A 106 -6.71 -4.27 11.79
C GLY A 106 -7.54 -4.44 10.53
N ASN A 107 -8.04 -5.65 10.35
CA ASN A 107 -8.97 -5.98 9.30
C ASN A 107 -10.17 -5.01 9.31
N HIS A 108 -10.51 -4.48 8.13
CA HIS A 108 -11.56 -3.50 7.93
C HIS A 108 -12.92 -3.98 8.44
N ASP A 109 -13.34 -5.18 8.06
CA ASP A 109 -14.65 -5.72 8.42
C ASP A 109 -14.75 -5.95 9.93
N ARG A 110 -13.70 -6.53 10.52
CA ARG A 110 -13.69 -6.83 11.96
C ARG A 110 -13.65 -5.56 12.82
N THR A 111 -12.87 -4.56 12.42
CA THR A 111 -12.83 -3.28 13.15
C THR A 111 -14.13 -2.49 13.04
N LEU A 112 -14.83 -2.56 11.90
CA LEU A 112 -16.19 -2.02 11.76
C LEU A 112 -17.20 -2.78 12.62
N GLU A 113 -17.11 -4.11 12.67
CA GLU A 113 -17.96 -4.94 13.53
C GLU A 113 -17.76 -4.60 15.02
N MET A 114 -16.52 -4.41 15.48
CA MET A 114 -16.27 -3.94 16.85
C MET A 114 -16.87 -2.55 17.13
N ALA A 115 -16.85 -1.66 16.12
CA ALA A 115 -17.34 -0.30 16.27
C ALA A 115 -18.86 -0.17 16.23
N PHE A 116 -19.53 -0.96 15.39
CA PHE A 116 -20.95 -0.78 15.05
C PHE A 116 -21.79 -2.06 15.18
N GLY A 117 -21.19 -3.21 15.46
CA GLY A 117 -21.87 -4.50 15.61
C GLY A 117 -22.60 -4.89 14.34
N THR A 118 -23.88 -5.21 14.46
CA THR A 118 -24.76 -5.59 13.35
C THR A 118 -25.39 -4.39 12.63
N GLN A 119 -25.06 -3.15 13.01
CA GLN A 119 -25.62 -1.96 12.37
C GLN A 119 -25.11 -1.83 10.94
N THR A 120 -26.00 -1.49 10.01
CA THR A 120 -25.62 -1.28 8.61
C THR A 120 -24.87 0.04 8.46
N VAL A 121 -23.60 -0.06 8.08
CA VAL A 121 -22.73 1.09 7.76
C VAL A 121 -22.71 1.29 6.26
N ASN A 122 -23.07 2.48 5.79
CA ASN A 122 -22.91 2.84 4.39
C ASN A 122 -21.54 3.51 4.18
N LEU A 123 -20.64 2.83 3.49
CA LEU A 123 -19.28 3.32 3.21
C LEU A 123 -19.19 4.15 1.93
N ASP A 124 -20.31 4.39 1.25
CA ASP A 124 -20.35 5.28 0.09
C ASP A 124 -19.99 6.70 0.51
N LYS A 125 -19.26 7.39 -0.37
CA LYS A 125 -18.84 8.77 -0.11
C LYS A 125 -20.07 9.67 0.00
N ASP A 126 -20.09 10.52 1.03
CA ASP A 126 -21.21 11.40 1.39
C ASP A 126 -22.49 10.67 1.86
N ALA A 127 -22.42 9.36 2.17
CA ALA A 127 -23.53 8.65 2.79
C ALA A 127 -23.87 9.22 4.18
N ASP A 128 -25.15 9.14 4.54
CA ASP A 128 -25.60 9.49 5.89
C ASP A 128 -25.58 8.25 6.79
N ASN A 129 -24.74 8.31 7.81
CA ASN A 129 -24.61 7.30 8.86
C ASN A 129 -24.99 7.88 10.24
N SER A 130 -25.81 8.94 10.28
CA SER A 130 -26.20 9.62 11.52
C SER A 130 -26.94 8.72 12.52
N HIS A 131 -27.53 7.61 12.05
CA HIS A 131 -28.21 6.60 12.86
C HIS A 131 -27.25 5.73 13.68
N LEU A 132 -25.97 5.64 13.28
CA LEU A 132 -25.01 4.77 13.93
C LEU A 132 -24.74 5.19 15.37
N GLN A 133 -24.61 4.18 16.22
CA GLN A 133 -24.17 4.31 17.60
C GLN A 133 -22.92 3.47 17.84
N ARG A 134 -22.01 4.02 18.64
CA ARG A 134 -20.76 3.33 19.01
C ARG A 134 -21.05 2.15 19.92
N CYS A 135 -20.47 0.99 19.61
CA CYS A 135 -20.57 -0.21 20.45
C CYS A 135 -19.54 -0.18 21.59
N PRO A 136 -19.80 -0.83 22.74
CA PRO A 136 -18.83 -0.89 23.83
C PRO A 136 -17.53 -1.64 23.49
N GLU A 137 -17.58 -2.59 22.55
CA GLU A 137 -16.43 -3.42 22.18
C GLU A 137 -15.25 -2.60 21.64
N ILE A 138 -15.49 -1.61 20.76
CA ILE A 138 -14.42 -0.74 20.26
C ILE A 138 -13.80 0.14 21.34
N GLU A 139 -14.59 0.55 22.35
CA GLU A 139 -14.06 1.30 23.49
C GLU A 139 -13.16 0.42 24.36
N GLN A 140 -13.57 -0.83 24.61
CA GLN A 140 -12.79 -1.77 25.38
C GLN A 140 -11.50 -2.17 24.65
N TRP A 141 -11.57 -2.36 23.32
CA TRP A 141 -10.40 -2.57 22.49
C TRP A 141 -9.42 -1.40 22.58
N ALA A 142 -9.92 -0.17 22.47
CA ALA A 142 -9.09 1.03 22.58
C ALA A 142 -8.44 1.16 23.97
N LYS A 143 -9.16 0.85 25.05
CA LYS A 143 -8.62 0.81 26.42
C LYS A 143 -7.53 -0.26 26.58
N ASP A 144 -7.76 -1.47 26.08
CA ASP A 144 -6.77 -2.54 26.16
C ASP A 144 -5.48 -2.19 25.38
N VAL A 145 -5.60 -1.52 24.21
CA VAL A 145 -4.44 -1.00 23.47
C VAL A 145 -3.76 0.13 24.24
N TYR A 146 -4.54 1.03 24.88
CA TYR A 146 -4.00 2.10 25.72
C TYR A 146 -3.19 1.54 26.90
N ASP A 147 -3.74 0.54 27.60
CA ASP A 147 -3.09 -0.12 28.74
C ASP A 147 -1.80 -0.82 28.31
N TRP A 148 -1.81 -1.47 27.14
CA TRP A 148 -0.62 -2.05 26.53
C TRP A 148 0.46 -0.99 26.26
N CYS A 149 0.08 0.17 25.72
CA CYS A 149 0.99 1.30 25.55
C CYS A 149 1.48 1.85 26.89
N ALA A 150 0.61 2.04 27.87
CA ALA A 150 0.93 2.63 29.16
C ALA A 150 1.92 1.76 29.95
N LYS A 151 1.72 0.44 29.95
CA LYS A 151 2.64 -0.54 30.55
C LYS A 151 4.05 -0.46 29.96
N ARG A 152 4.17 -0.18 28.67
CA ARG A 152 5.46 -0.14 27.95
C ARG A 152 6.15 1.22 28.00
N TYR A 153 5.39 2.29 27.91
CA TYR A 153 5.91 3.65 27.71
C TYR A 153 5.74 4.56 28.91
N GLY A 154 4.90 4.21 29.88
CA GLY A 154 4.47 5.12 30.95
C GLY A 154 3.25 5.93 30.51
N GLN A 155 2.25 6.03 31.37
CA GLN A 155 0.98 6.70 31.09
C GLN A 155 1.19 8.20 30.83
N GLU A 156 2.09 8.82 31.58
CA GLU A 156 2.50 10.22 31.45
C GLU A 156 3.23 10.53 30.13
N ASN A 157 3.66 9.50 29.40
CA ASN A 157 4.37 9.64 28.13
C ASN A 157 3.46 9.43 26.91
N ILE A 158 2.18 9.12 27.12
CA ILE A 158 1.15 9.08 26.07
C ILE A 158 0.55 10.48 25.95
N ILE A 159 0.98 11.22 24.93
CA ILE A 159 0.53 12.59 24.67
C ILE A 159 -0.86 12.61 24.04
N GLY A 160 -1.17 11.63 23.21
CA GLY A 160 -2.46 11.53 22.52
C GLY A 160 -2.85 10.10 22.26
N PHE A 161 -4.15 9.82 22.32
CA PHE A 161 -4.72 8.52 22.02
C PHE A 161 -6.11 8.71 21.40
N GLN A 162 -6.15 9.03 20.12
CA GLN A 162 -7.36 9.38 19.38
C GLN A 162 -7.88 8.17 18.60
N VAL A 163 -9.19 7.90 18.69
CA VAL A 163 -9.86 6.81 17.99
C VAL A 163 -10.79 7.39 16.93
N HIS A 164 -10.50 7.07 15.67
CA HIS A 164 -11.25 7.53 14.51
C HIS A 164 -12.21 6.44 14.06
N LEU A 165 -13.51 6.74 14.07
CA LEU A 165 -14.62 5.93 13.55
C LEU A 165 -15.28 6.58 12.34
N ASP A 166 -14.73 7.69 11.84
CA ASP A 166 -15.25 8.52 10.75
C ASP A 166 -14.55 8.27 9.41
N GLU A 167 -13.59 7.34 9.35
CA GLU A 167 -12.88 6.97 8.12
C GLU A 167 -13.32 5.60 7.62
N SER A 168 -12.64 5.04 6.61
CA SER A 168 -12.96 3.73 6.05
C SER A 168 -12.89 2.61 7.09
N SER A 169 -11.82 2.54 7.88
CA SER A 169 -11.66 1.53 8.93
C SER A 169 -11.43 2.22 10.28
N PRO A 170 -12.09 1.78 11.36
CA PRO A 170 -11.77 2.21 12.70
C PRO A 170 -10.30 1.99 13.05
N HIS A 171 -9.64 3.02 13.56
CA HIS A 171 -8.22 2.97 13.92
C HIS A 171 -7.88 3.99 15.03
N ILE A 172 -6.71 3.80 15.64
CA ILE A 172 -6.21 4.59 16.75
C ILE A 172 -4.93 5.30 16.32
N HIS A 173 -4.85 6.60 16.55
CA HIS A 173 -3.60 7.35 16.56
C HIS A 173 -3.09 7.50 18.00
N ALA A 174 -1.87 7.03 18.26
CA ALA A 174 -1.23 7.26 19.55
C ALA A 174 0.10 8.02 19.38
N LEU A 175 0.22 9.14 20.08
CA LEU A 175 1.43 9.97 20.09
C LEU A 175 2.16 9.75 21.41
N ILE A 176 3.37 9.20 21.34
CA ILE A 176 4.11 8.76 22.53
C ILE A 176 5.51 9.40 22.55
N VAL A 177 5.96 9.85 23.72
CA VAL A 177 7.36 10.27 23.92
C VAL A 177 8.18 9.07 24.40
N PRO A 178 9.21 8.61 23.67
CA PRO A 178 10.04 7.50 24.11
C PRO A 178 10.99 7.97 25.20
N VAL A 179 10.64 7.76 26.46
CA VAL A 179 11.47 8.10 27.62
C VAL A 179 12.37 6.93 28.00
N GLY A 180 13.63 7.24 28.29
CA GLY A 180 14.60 6.30 28.86
C GLY A 180 15.39 6.95 29.99
N GLN A 181 16.17 6.15 30.72
CA GLN A 181 17.04 6.64 31.77
C GLN A 181 18.48 6.74 31.29
N ARG A 182 19.13 7.88 31.57
CA ARG A 182 20.53 8.07 31.19
C ARG A 182 21.46 7.35 32.16
N ALA A 183 22.21 6.37 31.67
CA ALA A 183 23.08 5.49 32.47
C ALA A 183 24.02 6.22 33.46
N LYS A 184 24.53 7.41 33.11
CA LYS A 184 25.45 8.16 33.98
C LYS A 184 24.76 8.99 35.08
N SER A 185 23.53 9.45 34.85
CA SER A 185 22.87 10.43 35.74
C SER A 185 21.56 9.95 36.33
N GLY A 186 21.04 8.79 35.91
CA GLY A 186 19.72 8.26 36.31
C GLY A 186 18.52 9.07 35.79
N ARG A 187 18.72 10.35 35.45
CA ARG A 187 17.70 11.26 34.93
C ARG A 187 16.98 10.70 33.71
N GLU A 188 15.66 10.82 33.73
CA GLU A 188 14.79 10.55 32.58
C GLU A 188 15.02 11.57 31.47
N CYS A 189 15.12 11.07 30.25
CA CYS A 189 15.21 11.91 29.07
C CYS A 189 14.60 11.21 27.86
N VAL A 190 14.29 12.00 26.83
CA VAL A 190 13.81 11.46 25.55
C VAL A 190 14.94 10.66 24.90
N MET A 191 14.72 9.36 24.73
CA MET A 191 15.71 8.42 24.25
C MET A 191 15.02 7.35 23.39
N TRP A 192 14.94 7.60 22.08
CA TRP A 192 14.40 6.65 21.11
C TRP A 192 14.99 5.25 21.27
N SER A 193 16.33 5.17 21.39
CA SER A 193 17.04 3.90 21.46
C SER A 193 16.80 3.09 22.73
N ALA A 194 16.27 3.71 23.80
CA ALA A 194 15.87 2.98 25.01
C ALA A 194 14.61 2.15 24.79
N LYS A 195 13.71 2.60 23.90
CA LYS A 195 12.43 1.93 23.62
C LYS A 195 12.42 1.19 22.29
N PHE A 196 13.30 1.57 21.36
CA PHE A 196 13.32 1.06 19.97
C PHE A 196 14.70 0.56 19.54
N GLY A 197 15.67 0.46 20.45
CA GLY A 197 16.99 -0.09 20.17
C GLY A 197 17.96 0.86 19.46
N LYS A 198 19.25 0.52 19.47
CA LYS A 198 20.33 1.33 18.88
C LYS A 198 20.69 0.95 17.45
N SER A 199 20.36 -0.28 17.04
CA SER A 199 20.69 -0.84 15.73
C SER A 199 19.44 -1.24 14.96
N CYS A 200 19.55 -1.38 13.64
CA CYS A 200 18.47 -1.87 12.79
C CYS A 200 17.98 -3.27 13.23
N TYR A 201 18.89 -4.16 13.63
CA TYR A 201 18.55 -5.49 14.15
C TYR A 201 17.78 -5.41 15.47
N GLY A 202 18.21 -4.56 16.40
CA GLY A 202 17.51 -4.33 17.67
C GLY A 202 16.11 -3.77 17.45
N TYR A 203 15.98 -2.80 16.54
CA TYR A 203 14.70 -2.23 16.14
C TYR A 203 13.75 -3.31 15.57
N GLY A 204 14.24 -4.12 14.62
CA GLY A 204 13.46 -5.21 14.04
C GLY A 204 13.00 -6.25 15.07
N HIS A 205 13.88 -6.62 16.00
CA HIS A 205 13.53 -7.54 17.09
C HIS A 205 12.45 -6.97 18.00
N ILE A 206 12.59 -5.70 18.42
CA ILE A 206 11.60 -5.01 19.26
C ILE A 206 10.26 -4.91 18.55
N LEU A 207 10.23 -4.53 17.27
CA LEU A 207 8.98 -4.50 16.51
C LEU A 207 8.32 -5.88 16.43
N ARG A 208 9.10 -6.94 16.22
CA ARG A 208 8.57 -8.31 16.18
C ARG A 208 7.97 -8.73 17.53
N GLU A 209 8.63 -8.39 18.63
CA GLU A 209 8.11 -8.59 19.99
C GLU A 209 6.83 -7.77 20.22
N MET A 210 6.80 -6.51 19.79
CA MET A 210 5.61 -5.66 19.90
C MET A 210 4.41 -6.24 19.14
N HIS A 211 4.60 -6.67 17.88
CA HIS A 211 3.53 -7.32 17.11
C HIS A 211 3.04 -8.62 17.76
N THR A 212 3.91 -9.33 18.48
CA THR A 212 3.55 -10.59 19.17
C THR A 212 2.80 -10.31 20.46
N SER A 213 3.37 -9.48 21.35
CA SER A 213 2.75 -9.09 22.61
C SER A 213 1.42 -8.36 22.40
N LEU A 214 1.29 -7.47 21.40
CA LEU A 214 0.02 -6.81 21.10
C LEU A 214 -1.06 -7.82 20.70
N TYR A 215 -0.70 -8.88 19.98
CA TYR A 215 -1.65 -9.95 19.61
C TYR A 215 -2.05 -10.79 20.83
N GLU A 216 -1.06 -11.27 21.58
CA GLU A 216 -1.27 -12.14 22.74
C GLU A 216 -2.04 -11.42 23.85
N GLU A 217 -1.66 -10.17 24.14
CA GLU A 217 -2.29 -9.37 25.19
C GLU A 217 -3.61 -8.76 24.72
N VAL A 218 -3.76 -8.32 23.48
CA VAL A 218 -4.95 -7.56 23.03
C VAL A 218 -5.67 -8.22 21.86
N GLY A 219 -5.02 -8.29 20.68
CA GLY A 219 -5.69 -8.63 19.41
C GLY A 219 -6.49 -9.94 19.44
N SER A 220 -5.94 -10.98 20.08
CA SER A 220 -6.58 -12.29 20.18
C SER A 220 -7.95 -12.27 20.88
N ARG A 221 -8.15 -11.38 21.87
CA ARG A 221 -9.43 -11.22 22.58
C ARG A 221 -10.55 -10.68 21.68
N TYR A 222 -10.17 -9.97 20.62
CA TYR A 222 -11.08 -9.30 19.69
C TYR A 222 -11.19 -10.02 18.35
N GLY A 223 -10.73 -11.27 18.25
CA GLY A 223 -10.75 -12.04 17.01
C GLY A 223 -9.81 -11.51 15.94
N LEU A 224 -8.80 -10.72 16.31
CA LEU A 224 -7.73 -10.30 15.41
C LEU A 224 -6.55 -11.26 15.52
N GLU A 225 -6.06 -11.71 14.38
CA GLU A 225 -4.91 -12.58 14.26
C GLU A 225 -3.59 -11.79 14.14
N ARG A 226 -2.49 -12.39 14.57
CA ARG A 226 -1.15 -11.83 14.36
C ARG A 226 -0.82 -11.72 12.88
N GLY A 227 -0.26 -10.58 12.48
CA GLY A 227 0.30 -10.38 11.15
C GLY A 227 1.39 -11.39 10.80
N ASP A 228 1.49 -11.74 9.53
CA ASP A 228 2.48 -12.68 9.02
C ASP A 228 3.92 -12.16 9.18
N SER A 229 4.87 -13.07 9.38
CA SER A 229 6.29 -12.71 9.44
C SER A 229 6.79 -12.18 8.10
N ILE A 230 7.41 -11.00 8.08
CA ILE A 230 8.06 -10.45 6.87
C ILE A 230 9.39 -11.15 6.52
N GLU A 231 9.88 -12.05 7.38
CA GLU A 231 11.13 -12.76 7.17
C GLU A 231 11.08 -13.59 5.87
N GLY A 232 12.04 -13.36 4.97
CA GLY A 232 12.07 -13.98 3.65
C GLY A 232 11.05 -13.43 2.64
N ARG A 233 10.24 -12.43 3.00
CA ARG A 233 9.27 -11.77 2.11
C ARG A 233 9.74 -10.37 1.72
N ASN A 234 9.62 -10.03 0.44
CA ASN A 234 9.95 -8.70 -0.07
C ASN A 234 8.74 -7.74 0.08
N VAL A 235 8.35 -7.46 1.32
CA VAL A 235 7.20 -6.60 1.65
C VAL A 235 7.71 -5.31 2.29
N SER A 236 7.35 -4.18 1.69
CA SER A 236 7.61 -2.85 2.22
C SER A 236 6.31 -2.13 2.57
N HIS A 237 6.37 -1.22 3.55
CA HIS A 237 5.26 -0.33 3.83
C HIS A 237 4.98 0.57 2.62
N LEU A 238 3.71 0.76 2.30
CA LEU A 238 3.24 1.64 1.23
C LEU A 238 2.43 2.77 1.86
N SER A 239 2.67 4.00 1.41
CA SER A 239 1.79 5.12 1.71
C SER A 239 0.39 4.84 1.13
N LYS A 240 -0.65 5.49 1.64
CA LYS A 240 -2.03 5.33 1.13
C LYS A 240 -2.11 5.51 -0.39
N ARG A 241 -1.43 6.53 -0.92
CA ARG A 241 -1.37 6.81 -2.36
C ARG A 241 -0.62 5.72 -3.14
N ASP A 242 0.50 5.25 -2.61
CA ASP A 242 1.29 4.18 -3.26
C ASP A 242 0.56 2.84 -3.24
N TYR A 243 -0.19 2.55 -2.19
CA TYR A 243 -1.04 1.38 -2.10
C TYR A 243 -2.15 1.41 -3.16
N ILE A 244 -2.88 2.52 -3.28
CA ILE A 244 -3.90 2.71 -4.33
C ILE A 244 -3.27 2.57 -5.72
N ARG A 245 -2.10 3.19 -5.94
CA ARG A 245 -1.36 3.10 -7.20
C ARG A 245 -0.95 1.67 -7.53
N LYS A 246 -0.43 0.93 -6.55
CA LYS A 246 -0.05 -0.49 -6.70
C LYS A 246 -1.27 -1.33 -7.08
N LEU A 247 -2.37 -1.25 -6.33
CA LEU A 247 -3.62 -1.95 -6.65
C LEU A 247 -4.07 -1.68 -8.09
N SER A 248 -3.97 -0.42 -8.53
CA SER A 248 -4.36 -0.01 -9.88
C SER A 248 -3.46 -0.58 -10.96
N LYS A 249 -2.16 -0.70 -10.68
CA LYS A 249 -1.18 -1.32 -11.58
C LYS A 249 -1.42 -2.83 -11.67
N ASP A 250 -1.64 -3.47 -10.53
CA ASP A 250 -1.91 -4.90 -10.43
C ASP A 250 -3.21 -5.25 -11.17
N ALA A 251 -4.27 -4.45 -11.02
CA ALA A 251 -5.52 -4.59 -11.78
C ALA A 251 -5.30 -4.48 -13.29
N LYS A 252 -4.53 -3.48 -13.77
CA LYS A 252 -4.18 -3.34 -15.19
C LYS A 252 -3.36 -4.52 -15.71
N GLN A 253 -2.48 -5.09 -14.88
CA GLN A 253 -1.69 -6.26 -15.26
C GLN A 253 -2.56 -7.51 -15.36
N ALA A 254 -3.48 -7.72 -14.41
CA ALA A 254 -4.47 -8.79 -14.46
C ALA A 254 -5.37 -8.66 -15.70
N GLU A 255 -5.83 -7.45 -16.02
CA GLU A 255 -6.63 -7.18 -17.24
C GLU A 255 -5.88 -7.55 -18.52
N LYS A 256 -4.59 -7.20 -18.62
CA LYS A 256 -3.75 -7.60 -19.75
C LYS A 256 -3.58 -9.12 -19.83
N ALA A 257 -3.41 -9.80 -18.70
CA ALA A 257 -3.30 -11.25 -18.65
C ALA A 257 -4.60 -11.94 -19.12
N VAL A 258 -5.76 -11.45 -18.66
CA VAL A 258 -7.09 -11.91 -19.10
C VAL A 258 -7.23 -11.76 -20.62
N LYS A 259 -6.93 -10.58 -21.20
CA LYS A 259 -6.99 -10.36 -22.65
C LYS A 259 -6.05 -11.30 -23.43
N GLY A 260 -4.84 -11.54 -22.91
CA GLY A 260 -3.89 -12.48 -23.49
C GLY A 260 -4.39 -13.93 -23.47
N LEU A 261 -4.96 -14.36 -22.34
CA LEU A 261 -5.55 -15.70 -22.17
C LEU A 261 -6.79 -15.90 -23.06
N GLN A 262 -7.67 -14.91 -23.16
CA GLN A 262 -8.82 -14.94 -24.08
C GLN A 262 -8.35 -15.09 -25.54
N THR A 263 -7.28 -14.40 -25.94
CA THR A 263 -6.72 -14.50 -27.29
C THR A 263 -6.12 -15.88 -27.56
N MET A 264 -5.40 -16.47 -26.59
CA MET A 264 -4.86 -17.83 -26.70
C MET A 264 -5.97 -18.87 -26.79
N THR A 265 -7.04 -18.71 -26.00
CA THR A 265 -8.21 -19.61 -25.99
C THR A 265 -8.89 -19.61 -27.36
N ARG A 266 -9.20 -18.43 -27.91
CA ARG A 266 -9.77 -18.28 -29.27
C ARG A 266 -8.90 -18.89 -30.37
N ARG A 267 -7.57 -18.80 -30.23
CA ARG A 267 -6.63 -19.39 -31.18
C ARG A 267 -6.68 -20.93 -31.12
N LEU A 268 -6.74 -21.51 -29.93
CA LEU A 268 -6.85 -22.96 -29.73
C LEU A 268 -8.20 -23.49 -30.25
N GLU A 269 -9.30 -22.80 -29.98
CA GLU A 269 -10.63 -23.11 -30.53
C GLU A 269 -10.60 -23.11 -32.06
N SER A 270 -9.97 -22.10 -32.67
CA SER A 270 -9.81 -22.02 -34.13
C SER A 270 -8.96 -23.17 -34.68
N GLN A 271 -7.94 -23.63 -33.96
CA GLN A 271 -7.10 -24.77 -34.36
C GLN A 271 -7.89 -26.09 -34.26
N ILE A 272 -8.65 -26.29 -33.20
CA ILE A 272 -9.55 -27.44 -33.03
C ILE A 272 -10.55 -27.49 -34.18
N PHE A 273 -11.20 -26.36 -34.49
CA PHE A 273 -12.16 -26.26 -35.58
C PHE A 273 -11.56 -26.60 -36.96
N ARG A 274 -10.35 -26.09 -37.25
CA ARG A 274 -9.64 -26.43 -38.49
C ARG A 274 -9.30 -27.92 -38.57
N SER A 275 -8.79 -28.50 -37.50
CA SER A 275 -8.48 -29.94 -37.45
C SER A 275 -9.74 -30.81 -37.56
N GLN A 276 -10.87 -30.38 -36.99
CA GLN A 276 -12.16 -31.05 -37.17
C GLN A 276 -12.63 -30.98 -38.63
N SER A 277 -12.50 -29.81 -39.28
CA SER A 277 -12.85 -29.64 -40.70
C SER A 277 -12.00 -30.55 -41.62
N GLN A 278 -10.70 -30.69 -41.32
CA GLN A 278 -9.82 -31.62 -42.05
C GLN A 278 -10.27 -33.08 -41.88
N LEU A 279 -10.77 -33.43 -40.70
CA LEU A 279 -11.30 -34.76 -40.40
C LEU A 279 -12.54 -35.06 -41.27
N GLU A 280 -13.46 -34.10 -41.38
CA GLU A 280 -14.64 -34.21 -42.27
C GLU A 280 -14.26 -34.31 -43.75
N GLU A 281 -13.23 -33.58 -44.20
CA GLU A 281 -12.75 -33.63 -45.58
C GLU A 281 -12.13 -34.98 -45.95
N ILE A 282 -11.38 -35.57 -45.02
CA ILE A 282 -10.79 -36.90 -45.18
C ILE A 282 -11.88 -37.97 -45.18
N GLU A 283 -12.92 -37.84 -44.35
CA GLU A 283 -14.09 -38.72 -44.37
C GLU A 283 -14.85 -38.65 -45.71
N LYS A 284 -15.08 -37.45 -46.26
CA LYS A 284 -15.67 -37.28 -47.60
C LYS A 284 -14.79 -37.89 -48.70
N SER A 285 -13.48 -37.74 -48.58
CA SER A 285 -12.53 -38.30 -49.55
C SER A 285 -12.54 -39.83 -49.55
N LEU A 286 -12.65 -40.45 -48.37
CA LEU A 286 -12.85 -41.90 -48.23
C LEU A 286 -14.17 -42.34 -48.87
N ALA A 287 -15.28 -41.65 -48.56
CA ALA A 287 -16.59 -41.95 -49.13
C ALA A 287 -16.62 -41.84 -50.66
N SER A 288 -15.84 -40.92 -51.23
CA SER A 288 -15.68 -40.77 -52.69
C SER A 288 -14.69 -41.74 -53.34
N GLY A 289 -14.05 -42.62 -52.55
CA GLY A 289 -13.07 -43.61 -53.04
C GLY A 289 -11.73 -43.03 -53.48
N LYS A 290 -11.42 -41.77 -53.15
CA LYS A 290 -10.18 -41.09 -53.54
C LYS A 290 -8.95 -41.52 -52.74
N ILE A 291 -9.14 -42.13 -51.57
CA ILE A 291 -8.07 -42.57 -50.66
C ILE A 291 -8.29 -44.02 -50.22
N ALA A 292 -7.21 -44.73 -49.95
CA ALA A 292 -7.24 -46.08 -49.40
C ALA A 292 -7.58 -46.08 -47.89
N LEU A 293 -8.25 -47.12 -47.42
CA LEU A 293 -8.69 -47.24 -46.01
C LEU A 293 -7.53 -47.16 -45.00
N GLN A 294 -6.37 -47.75 -45.31
CA GLN A 294 -5.19 -47.68 -44.43
C GLN A 294 -4.65 -46.25 -44.28
N GLU A 295 -4.61 -45.49 -45.37
CA GLU A 295 -4.15 -44.09 -45.35
C GLU A 295 -5.12 -43.21 -44.55
N TYR A 296 -6.43 -43.45 -44.69
CA TYR A 296 -7.46 -42.79 -43.89
C TYR A 296 -7.26 -43.01 -42.38
N GLU A 297 -7.04 -44.25 -41.94
CA GLU A 297 -6.86 -44.57 -40.52
C GLU A 297 -5.60 -43.88 -39.92
N ILE A 298 -4.51 -43.82 -40.68
CA ILE A 298 -3.28 -43.13 -40.26
C ILE A 298 -3.53 -41.62 -40.13
N GLN A 299 -4.20 -40.99 -41.09
CA GLN A 299 -4.49 -39.55 -41.03
C GLN A 299 -5.50 -39.21 -39.94
N LYS A 300 -6.55 -40.01 -39.78
CA LYS A 300 -7.57 -39.86 -38.73
C LYS A 300 -6.95 -39.90 -37.35
N THR A 301 -6.15 -40.93 -37.05
CA THR A 301 -5.50 -41.08 -35.74
C THR A 301 -4.54 -39.92 -35.45
N ARG A 302 -3.80 -39.44 -36.45
CA ARG A 302 -2.94 -38.26 -36.34
C ARG A 302 -3.72 -36.99 -35.99
N ILE A 303 -4.81 -36.70 -36.71
CA ILE A 303 -5.63 -35.50 -36.49
C ILE A 303 -6.36 -35.58 -35.16
N GLN A 304 -6.90 -36.75 -34.79
CA GLN A 304 -7.53 -36.98 -33.49
C GLN A 304 -6.55 -36.72 -32.34
N LYS A 305 -5.29 -37.18 -32.48
CA LYS A 305 -4.24 -36.88 -31.51
C LYS A 305 -4.00 -35.37 -31.40
N GLN A 306 -3.89 -34.65 -32.51
CA GLN A 306 -3.73 -33.19 -32.49
C GLN A 306 -4.91 -32.47 -31.83
N ILE A 307 -6.15 -32.89 -32.10
CA ILE A 307 -7.35 -32.36 -31.45
C ILE A 307 -7.27 -32.58 -29.93
N SER A 308 -6.91 -33.79 -29.49
CA SER A 308 -6.78 -34.09 -28.05
C SER A 308 -5.71 -33.22 -27.36
N GLU A 309 -4.57 -32.98 -28.03
CA GLU A 309 -3.52 -32.10 -27.52
C GLU A 309 -3.97 -30.64 -27.43
N TYR A 310 -4.73 -30.15 -28.43
CA TYR A 310 -5.29 -28.79 -28.39
C TYR A 310 -6.39 -28.66 -27.33
N GLN A 311 -7.23 -29.67 -27.15
CA GLN A 311 -8.27 -29.69 -26.11
C GLN A 311 -7.65 -29.64 -24.70
N SER A 312 -6.61 -30.44 -24.43
CA SER A 312 -5.91 -30.40 -23.15
C SER A 312 -5.27 -29.03 -22.88
N LYS A 313 -4.66 -28.41 -23.91
CA LYS A 313 -4.13 -27.04 -23.79
C LYS A 313 -5.23 -26.02 -23.57
N LEU A 314 -6.38 -26.17 -24.22
CA LEU A 314 -7.52 -25.28 -24.08
C LEU A 314 -8.04 -25.31 -22.64
N GLU A 315 -8.18 -26.49 -22.06
CA GLU A 315 -8.61 -26.67 -20.66
C GLU A 315 -7.64 -26.01 -19.66
N ASP A 316 -6.32 -26.20 -19.81
CA ASP A 316 -5.31 -25.51 -18.99
C ASP A 316 -5.42 -23.98 -19.10
N LYS A 317 -5.64 -23.44 -20.31
CA LYS A 317 -5.79 -22.00 -20.52
C LYS A 317 -7.12 -21.47 -19.99
N ALA A 318 -8.20 -22.23 -20.11
CA ALA A 318 -9.51 -21.87 -19.58
C ALA A 318 -9.50 -21.80 -18.05
N GLY A 319 -8.87 -22.77 -17.36
CA GLY A 319 -8.71 -22.72 -15.91
C GLY A 319 -7.92 -21.48 -15.46
N LYS A 320 -6.78 -21.20 -16.11
CA LYS A 320 -5.98 -19.99 -15.83
C LYS A 320 -6.73 -18.69 -16.13
N LEU A 321 -7.58 -18.69 -17.17
CA LEU A 321 -8.41 -17.54 -17.51
C LEU A 321 -9.41 -17.28 -16.38
N GLN A 322 -10.11 -18.31 -15.90
CA GLN A 322 -11.07 -18.18 -14.81
C GLN A 322 -10.42 -17.66 -13.52
N GLU A 323 -9.25 -18.20 -13.14
CA GLU A 323 -8.49 -17.71 -11.98
C GLU A 323 -8.11 -16.23 -12.13
N LYS A 324 -7.64 -15.83 -13.32
CA LYS A 324 -7.26 -14.44 -13.59
C LYS A 324 -8.44 -13.48 -13.69
N GLU A 325 -9.59 -13.94 -14.16
CA GLU A 325 -10.83 -13.18 -14.17
C GLU A 325 -11.32 -12.93 -12.73
N GLN A 326 -11.27 -13.94 -11.85
CA GLN A 326 -11.58 -13.79 -10.43
C GLN A 326 -10.60 -12.84 -9.72
N GLU A 327 -9.30 -12.95 -10.02
CA GLU A 327 -8.29 -12.03 -9.49
C GLU A 327 -8.54 -10.59 -9.95
N LEU A 328 -8.84 -10.39 -11.24
CA LEU A 328 -9.18 -9.08 -11.79
C LEU A 328 -10.43 -8.50 -11.14
N GLU A 329 -11.47 -9.32 -10.94
CA GLU A 329 -12.71 -8.88 -10.29
C GLU A 329 -12.45 -8.43 -8.85
N ARG A 330 -11.69 -9.22 -8.09
CA ARG A 330 -11.27 -8.88 -6.73
C ARG A 330 -10.46 -7.58 -6.72
N LEU A 331 -9.43 -7.46 -7.56
CA LEU A 331 -8.61 -6.26 -7.64
C LEU A 331 -9.43 -5.04 -8.08
N THR A 332 -10.40 -5.21 -8.98
CA THR A 332 -11.28 -4.13 -9.42
C THR A 332 -12.22 -3.69 -8.30
N ARG A 333 -12.73 -4.62 -7.50
CA ARG A 333 -13.49 -4.31 -6.28
C ARG A 333 -12.63 -3.55 -5.27
N ASP A 334 -11.41 -4.02 -5.00
CA ASP A 334 -10.48 -3.37 -4.07
C ASP A 334 -10.07 -1.98 -4.56
N VAL A 335 -9.81 -1.84 -5.87
CA VAL A 335 -9.56 -0.55 -6.51
C VAL A 335 -10.78 0.36 -6.40
N THR A 336 -11.99 -0.13 -6.59
CA THR A 336 -13.22 0.69 -6.50
C THR A 336 -13.47 1.15 -5.06
N LYS A 337 -13.28 0.26 -4.08
CA LYS A 337 -13.32 0.59 -2.65
C LYS A 337 -12.26 1.63 -2.28
N ALA A 338 -11.03 1.47 -2.78
CA ALA A 338 -9.91 2.37 -2.49
C ALA A 338 -9.93 3.67 -3.31
N ARG A 339 -10.56 3.65 -4.49
CA ARG A 339 -10.71 4.76 -5.46
C ARG A 339 -12.18 5.13 -5.68
N SER A 340 -13.00 5.35 -4.65
CA SER A 340 -14.33 5.95 -4.86
C SER A 340 -14.24 7.41 -5.36
N VAL A 341 -13.74 7.60 -6.59
CA VAL A 341 -13.27 8.84 -7.23
C VAL A 341 -14.15 9.22 -8.42
N VAL A 342 -15.04 8.35 -8.88
CA VAL A 342 -16.08 8.74 -9.83
C VAL A 342 -17.40 8.76 -9.07
N GLN A 343 -17.75 9.95 -8.57
CA GLN A 343 -19.09 10.16 -8.05
C GLN A 343 -20.08 10.08 -9.23
N PRO A 344 -21.15 9.27 -9.13
CA PRO A 344 -22.33 9.49 -9.95
C PRO A 344 -22.76 10.96 -9.80
N PHE A 345 -23.28 11.59 -10.86
CA PHE A 345 -23.85 12.92 -10.71
C PHE A 345 -24.86 12.93 -9.57
N ARG A 346 -24.75 13.91 -8.67
CA ARG A 346 -25.65 14.00 -7.52
C ARG A 346 -27.07 14.20 -8.05
N ASN A 347 -28.01 13.37 -7.61
CA ASN A 347 -29.43 13.58 -7.87
C ASN A 347 -29.90 14.77 -7.04
N HIS A 348 -29.85 15.96 -7.63
CA HIS A 348 -30.27 17.20 -6.98
C HIS A 348 -31.79 17.18 -6.80
N LYS A 349 -32.25 16.95 -5.56
CA LYS A 349 -33.64 17.20 -5.18
C LYS A 349 -33.82 18.69 -4.98
N VAL A 350 -34.40 19.36 -5.97
CA VAL A 350 -34.82 20.76 -5.84
C VAL A 350 -36.26 20.74 -5.33
N ASP A 351 -36.48 21.25 -4.12
CA ASP A 351 -37.82 21.42 -3.58
C ASP A 351 -38.67 22.25 -4.55
N PHE A 352 -39.67 21.59 -5.13
CA PHE A 352 -40.56 22.16 -6.12
C PHE A 352 -41.95 22.26 -5.54
N MET A 353 -42.45 23.49 -5.43
CA MET A 353 -43.88 23.73 -5.22
C MET A 353 -44.55 23.86 -6.58
N PRO A 354 -45.45 22.93 -6.97
CA PRO A 354 -46.13 23.00 -8.24
C PRO A 354 -46.88 24.33 -8.38
N PRO A 355 -46.72 25.08 -9.49
CA PRO A 355 -47.46 26.31 -9.70
C PRO A 355 -48.95 25.97 -9.73
N ARG A 356 -49.71 26.60 -8.84
CA ARG A 356 -51.17 26.45 -8.74
C ARG A 356 -51.83 27.64 -9.42
N ILE A 357 -52.91 27.39 -10.15
CA ILE A 357 -53.77 28.44 -10.70
C ILE A 357 -54.50 29.09 -9.52
N THR A 358 -54.13 30.31 -9.17
CA THR A 358 -54.71 31.06 -8.04
C THR A 358 -55.85 31.99 -8.47
N GLU A 359 -55.95 32.30 -9.78
CA GLU A 359 -56.99 33.16 -10.34
C GLU A 359 -58.24 32.36 -10.72
N LYS A 360 -59.43 32.91 -10.46
CA LYS A 360 -60.71 32.33 -10.92
C LYS A 360 -60.89 32.56 -12.42
N VAL A 361 -61.46 31.58 -13.11
CA VAL A 361 -61.72 31.64 -14.56
C VAL A 361 -62.69 32.80 -14.86
N PRO A 362 -62.32 33.77 -15.73
CA PRO A 362 -63.21 34.86 -16.12
C PRO A 362 -64.34 34.40 -17.05
N LEU A 363 -65.51 35.04 -16.97
CA LEU A 363 -66.68 34.77 -17.84
C LEU A 363 -66.46 35.16 -19.31
N PHE A 364 -65.54 36.07 -19.62
CA PHE A 364 -65.18 36.51 -20.98
C PHE A 364 -63.66 36.65 -21.12
N GLY A 365 -63.12 36.39 -22.32
CA GLY A 365 -61.68 36.52 -22.59
C GLY A 365 -60.83 35.38 -22.03
N THR A 366 -61.39 34.17 -21.98
CA THR A 366 -60.77 32.93 -21.48
C THR A 366 -59.43 32.63 -22.14
N ASP A 367 -59.29 32.88 -23.45
CA ASP A 367 -58.07 32.54 -24.20
C ASP A 367 -56.86 33.35 -23.70
N LYS A 368 -57.04 34.66 -23.50
CA LYS A 368 -55.99 35.55 -22.94
C LYS A 368 -55.67 35.20 -21.49
N TRP A 369 -56.64 34.70 -20.73
CA TRP A 369 -56.42 34.23 -19.37
C TRP A 369 -55.60 32.93 -19.35
N VAL A 370 -55.94 31.96 -20.19
CA VAL A 370 -55.19 30.70 -20.36
C VAL A 370 -53.75 30.98 -20.79
N GLU A 371 -53.53 31.88 -21.77
CA GLU A 371 -52.19 32.26 -22.21
C GLU A 371 -51.33 32.85 -21.08
N ARG A 372 -51.91 33.69 -20.22
CA ARG A 372 -51.19 34.28 -19.07
C ARG A 372 -50.83 33.21 -18.04
N GLN A 373 -51.75 32.30 -17.73
CA GLN A 373 -51.50 31.21 -16.78
C GLN A 373 -50.44 30.24 -17.32
N ASN A 374 -50.53 29.85 -18.60
CA ASN A 374 -49.53 29.00 -19.25
C ASN A 374 -48.15 29.66 -19.30
N ARG A 375 -48.09 30.96 -19.56
CA ARG A 375 -46.82 31.72 -19.56
C ARG A 375 -46.20 31.79 -18.17
N TYR A 376 -47.00 31.98 -17.13
CA TYR A 376 -46.56 31.96 -15.74
C TYR A 376 -46.00 30.58 -15.34
N ILE A 377 -46.74 29.51 -15.64
CA ILE A 377 -46.33 28.12 -15.38
C ILE A 377 -45.04 27.79 -16.12
N ALA A 378 -44.96 28.10 -17.42
CA ALA A 378 -43.78 27.83 -18.24
C ALA A 378 -42.53 28.58 -17.74
N LYS A 379 -42.69 29.84 -17.30
CA LYS A 379 -41.59 30.63 -16.73
C LYS A 379 -41.02 29.98 -15.47
N HIS A 380 -41.88 29.55 -14.54
CA HIS A 380 -41.46 28.86 -13.32
C HIS A 380 -40.76 27.54 -13.59
N PHE A 381 -41.28 26.71 -14.50
CA PHE A 381 -40.60 25.48 -14.91
C PHE A 381 -39.22 25.75 -15.53
N THR A 382 -39.11 26.78 -16.39
CA THR A 382 -37.85 27.15 -17.02
C THR A 382 -36.80 27.61 -15.99
N GLU A 383 -37.20 28.36 -14.97
CA GLU A 383 -36.31 28.81 -13.89
C GLU A 383 -35.77 27.63 -13.07
N ILE A 384 -36.61 26.63 -12.79
CA ILE A 384 -36.20 25.42 -12.07
C ILE A 384 -35.25 24.57 -12.90
N VAL A 385 -35.55 24.36 -14.18
CA VAL A 385 -34.68 23.61 -15.09
C VAL A 385 -33.30 24.28 -15.16
N ARG A 386 -33.24 25.62 -15.30
CA ARG A 386 -31.96 26.36 -15.26
C ARG A 386 -31.20 26.18 -13.95
N LYS A 387 -31.91 26.14 -12.82
CA LYS A 387 -31.31 25.90 -11.50
C LYS A 387 -30.71 24.49 -11.42
N ILE A 388 -31.41 23.47 -11.90
CA ILE A 388 -30.92 22.10 -11.98
C ILE A 388 -29.71 22.02 -12.92
N GLU A 389 -29.80 22.56 -14.13
CA GLU A 389 -28.70 22.59 -15.10
C GLU A 389 -27.43 23.25 -14.53
N SER A 390 -27.58 24.37 -13.81
CA SER A 390 -26.46 25.04 -13.15
C SER A 390 -25.78 24.15 -12.11
N LEU A 391 -26.55 23.36 -11.35
CA LEU A 391 -26.01 22.44 -10.34
C LEU A 391 -25.24 21.29 -10.99
N TYR A 392 -25.79 20.68 -12.04
CA TYR A 392 -25.10 19.64 -12.81
C TYR A 392 -23.83 20.18 -13.52
N LYS A 393 -23.87 21.43 -14.00
CA LYS A 393 -22.70 22.08 -14.61
C LYS A 393 -21.57 22.31 -13.60
N ILE A 394 -21.90 22.72 -12.37
CA ILE A 394 -20.91 22.88 -11.29
C ILE A 394 -20.29 21.53 -10.93
N ASP A 395 -21.09 20.47 -10.82
CA ASP A 395 -20.58 19.11 -10.58
C ASP A 395 -19.66 18.64 -11.70
N ALA A 396 -20.01 18.88 -12.96
CA ALA A 396 -19.16 18.55 -14.10
C ALA A 396 -17.81 19.28 -14.06
N VAL A 397 -17.80 20.59 -13.77
CA VAL A 397 -16.55 21.37 -13.60
C VAL A 397 -15.70 20.80 -12.48
N ARG A 398 -16.32 20.46 -11.33
CA ARG A 398 -15.62 19.89 -10.18
C ARG A 398 -14.99 18.52 -10.50
N GLN A 399 -15.67 17.68 -11.28
CA GLN A 399 -15.12 16.39 -11.74
C GLN A 399 -13.94 16.60 -12.69
N VAL A 400 -14.01 17.56 -13.62
CA VAL A 400 -12.91 17.90 -14.54
C VAL A 400 -11.70 18.43 -13.78
N GLU A 401 -11.90 19.34 -12.82
CA GLU A 401 -10.81 19.86 -11.98
C GLU A 401 -10.15 18.77 -11.14
N ALA A 402 -10.93 17.86 -10.55
CA ALA A 402 -10.41 16.73 -9.78
C ALA A 402 -9.56 15.80 -10.65
N ALA A 403 -10.03 15.50 -11.88
CA ALA A 403 -9.26 14.73 -12.84
C ALA A 403 -7.95 15.44 -13.23
N GLN A 404 -7.99 16.75 -13.48
CA GLN A 404 -6.80 17.54 -13.80
C GLN A 404 -5.79 17.59 -12.65
N ARG A 405 -6.24 17.75 -11.40
CA ARG A 405 -5.35 17.74 -10.22
C ARG A 405 -4.69 16.40 -10.00
N ASN A 406 -5.39 15.29 -10.24
CA ASN A 406 -4.81 13.95 -10.18
C ASN A 406 -3.71 13.78 -11.25
N VAL A 407 -3.97 14.23 -12.48
CA VAL A 407 -2.99 14.23 -13.57
C VAL A 407 -1.76 15.07 -13.20
N LEU A 408 -1.96 16.27 -12.64
CA LEU A 408 -0.86 17.14 -12.20
C LEU A 408 -0.06 16.54 -11.03
N ALA A 409 -0.72 15.85 -10.09
CA ALA A 409 -0.04 15.13 -9.01
C ALA A 409 0.83 13.98 -9.56
N ASP A 410 0.33 13.26 -10.57
CA ASP A 410 1.11 12.24 -11.28
C ASP A 410 2.32 12.83 -12.00
N TYR A 411 2.19 14.03 -12.60
CA TYR A 411 3.33 14.75 -13.19
C TYR A 411 4.34 15.22 -12.13
N GLY A 412 3.91 15.77 -10.99
CA GLY A 412 4.81 16.21 -9.93
C GLY A 412 5.65 15.06 -9.36
N GLU A 413 5.01 13.90 -9.18
CA GLU A 413 5.67 12.65 -8.79
C GLU A 413 6.62 12.14 -9.88
N PHE A 414 6.22 12.19 -11.15
CA PHE A 414 7.11 11.84 -12.28
C PHE A 414 8.39 12.70 -12.29
N TYR A 415 8.29 14.02 -12.10
CA TYR A 415 9.45 14.89 -12.04
C TYR A 415 10.31 14.66 -10.78
N ARG A 416 9.71 14.22 -9.66
CA ARG A 416 10.47 13.79 -8.47
C ARG A 416 11.24 12.49 -8.76
N LEU A 417 10.56 11.45 -9.25
CA LEU A 417 11.17 10.16 -9.60
C LEU A 417 12.24 10.31 -10.69
N LYS A 418 12.06 11.24 -11.64
CA LYS A 418 13.05 11.57 -12.65
C LYS A 418 14.31 12.16 -12.01
N ARG A 419 14.17 13.07 -11.05
CA ARG A 419 15.31 13.64 -10.29
C ARG A 419 16.02 12.58 -9.44
N GLU A 420 15.26 11.73 -8.77
CA GLU A 420 15.82 10.62 -7.98
C GLU A 420 16.57 9.63 -8.87
N ASN A 421 16.03 9.26 -10.04
CA ASN A 421 16.75 8.41 -11.00
C ASN A 421 18.03 9.07 -11.53
N LEU A 422 18.01 10.38 -11.82
CA LEU A 422 19.23 11.10 -12.20
C LEU A 422 20.29 11.02 -11.10
N SER A 423 19.89 11.30 -9.86
CA SER A 423 20.81 11.23 -8.72
C SER A 423 21.36 9.81 -8.49
N LEU A 424 20.53 8.78 -8.65
CA LEU A 424 20.98 7.38 -8.59
C LEU A 424 21.93 7.02 -9.73
N LEU A 425 21.72 7.56 -10.93
CA LEU A 425 22.62 7.38 -12.06
C LEU A 425 23.99 8.01 -11.78
N GLU A 426 24.01 9.23 -11.25
CA GLU A 426 25.25 9.92 -10.84
C GLU A 426 26.01 9.11 -9.78
N ILE A 427 25.31 8.65 -8.73
CA ILE A 427 25.91 7.81 -7.68
C ILE A 427 26.47 6.50 -8.26
N ASN A 428 25.74 5.86 -9.18
CA ASN A 428 26.21 4.62 -9.80
C ASN A 428 27.46 4.86 -10.66
N GLN A 429 27.52 5.98 -11.40
CA GLN A 429 28.71 6.34 -12.18
C GLN A 429 29.91 6.66 -11.29
N GLU A 430 29.69 7.33 -10.17
CA GLU A 430 30.74 7.62 -9.18
C GLU A 430 31.28 6.33 -8.56
N LEU A 431 30.39 5.43 -8.11
CA LEU A 431 30.76 4.10 -7.61
C LEU A 431 31.50 3.26 -8.65
N GLU A 432 31.07 3.29 -9.91
CA GLU A 432 31.73 2.58 -11.01
C GLU A 432 33.15 3.13 -11.26
N SER A 433 33.33 4.46 -11.20
CA SER A 433 34.64 5.11 -11.31
C SER A 433 35.57 4.72 -10.15
N GLU A 434 35.07 4.75 -8.91
CA GLU A 434 35.84 4.31 -7.74
C GLU A 434 36.25 2.84 -7.84
N LEU A 435 35.32 1.97 -8.26
CA LEU A 435 35.57 0.54 -8.38
C LEU A 435 36.55 0.23 -9.50
N ASN A 436 36.46 0.92 -10.64
CA ASN A 436 37.44 0.82 -11.72
C ASN A 436 38.82 1.30 -11.29
N THR A 437 38.90 2.41 -10.54
CA THR A 437 40.17 2.91 -9.99
C THR A 437 40.81 1.89 -9.06
N LEU A 438 40.02 1.28 -8.18
CA LEU A 438 40.48 0.22 -7.28
C LEU A 438 40.95 -1.02 -8.06
N LEU A 439 40.22 -1.43 -9.10
CA LEU A 439 40.63 -2.53 -9.97
C LEU A 439 41.94 -2.22 -10.71
N SER A 440 42.13 -0.99 -11.18
CA SER A 440 43.39 -0.56 -11.80
C SER A 440 44.56 -0.58 -10.81
N GLN A 441 44.34 -0.17 -9.56
CA GLN A 441 45.37 -0.25 -8.51
C GLN A 441 45.73 -1.70 -8.18
N LEU A 442 44.74 -2.61 -8.14
CA LEU A 442 44.97 -4.05 -7.93
C LEU A 442 45.62 -4.76 -9.13
N ALA A 443 45.59 -4.17 -10.32
CA ALA A 443 46.32 -4.68 -11.47
C ALA A 443 47.86 -4.53 -11.32
N VAL A 444 48.32 -3.59 -10.48
CA VAL A 444 49.74 -3.38 -10.20
C VAL A 444 50.22 -4.39 -9.14
N PRO A 445 51.16 -5.32 -9.45
CA PRO A 445 51.54 -6.40 -8.54
C PRO A 445 52.08 -5.95 -7.18
N SER A 446 52.88 -4.87 -7.15
CA SER A 446 53.47 -4.34 -5.91
C SER A 446 52.41 -3.73 -4.98
N ILE A 447 51.48 -2.95 -5.52
CA ILE A 447 50.38 -2.33 -4.78
C ILE A 447 49.42 -3.40 -4.25
N ARG A 448 49.06 -4.38 -5.09
CA ARG A 448 48.21 -5.51 -4.70
C ARG A 448 48.79 -6.29 -3.52
N ASN A 449 50.09 -6.61 -3.57
CA ASN A 449 50.77 -7.33 -2.50
C ASN A 449 50.80 -6.52 -1.20
N MET A 450 50.99 -5.20 -1.29
CA MET A 450 50.96 -4.30 -0.14
C MET A 450 49.55 -4.22 0.48
N ILE A 451 48.50 -4.11 -0.33
CA ILE A 451 47.10 -4.09 0.14
C ILE A 451 46.75 -5.40 0.85
N PHE A 452 47.13 -6.55 0.29
CA PHE A 452 46.89 -7.85 0.94
C PHE A 452 47.70 -8.00 2.23
N ALA A 453 48.96 -7.54 2.28
CA ALA A 453 49.74 -7.56 3.52
C ALA A 453 49.12 -6.69 4.62
N ILE A 454 48.58 -5.52 4.28
CA ILE A 454 47.86 -4.64 5.21
C ILE A 454 46.55 -5.30 5.68
N ALA A 455 45.80 -5.93 4.76
CA ALA A 455 44.58 -6.65 5.11
C ALA A 455 44.87 -7.85 6.05
N ASP A 456 45.93 -8.61 5.78
CA ASP A 456 46.40 -9.72 6.61
C ASP A 456 46.84 -9.25 8.01
N ALA A 457 47.48 -8.08 8.09
CA ALA A 457 47.84 -7.45 9.36
C ALA A 457 46.59 -6.98 10.14
N LEU A 458 45.61 -6.39 9.46
CA LEU A 458 44.35 -5.91 10.07
C LEU A 458 43.45 -7.03 10.57
N ILE A 459 43.50 -8.22 9.94
CA ILE A 459 42.78 -9.42 10.37
C ILE A 459 43.54 -10.15 11.51
N GLY A 460 44.62 -9.57 12.01
CA GLY A 460 45.34 -10.07 13.19
C GLY A 460 46.17 -11.31 12.91
N SER A 461 46.70 -11.46 11.68
CA SER A 461 47.53 -12.59 11.26
C SER A 461 46.88 -13.97 11.43
N GLN A 462 45.55 -14.03 11.51
CA GLN A 462 44.81 -15.28 11.39
C GLN A 462 44.75 -15.66 9.90
N PRO A 463 45.42 -16.75 9.46
CA PRO A 463 45.35 -17.15 8.06
C PRO A 463 43.90 -17.51 7.72
N VAL A 464 43.32 -16.83 6.73
CA VAL A 464 42.05 -17.26 6.14
C VAL A 464 42.30 -18.66 5.55
N PRO A 465 41.57 -19.71 5.97
CA PRO A 465 41.79 -21.04 5.43
C PRO A 465 41.35 -21.04 3.96
N ILE A 466 42.31 -20.84 3.07
CA ILE A 466 42.15 -21.18 1.66
C ILE A 466 42.13 -22.71 1.65
N SER A 467 41.00 -23.30 1.24
CA SER A 467 40.88 -24.74 1.06
C SER A 467 41.81 -25.20 -0.06
N SER A 468 43.08 -25.41 0.26
CA SER A 468 44.02 -26.17 -0.57
C SER A 468 43.67 -27.65 -0.42
N GLY A 469 42.78 -28.11 -1.29
CA GLY A 469 42.66 -29.55 -1.55
C GLY A 469 44.01 -30.03 -2.07
N GLY A 470 44.73 -30.81 -1.26
CA GLY A 470 45.94 -31.50 -1.68
C GLY A 470 45.62 -32.43 -2.85
N GLY A 471 46.39 -32.29 -3.92
CA GLY A 471 46.38 -33.16 -5.09
C GLY A 471 47.79 -33.19 -5.64
N GLY A 472 48.28 -34.40 -5.92
CA GLY A 472 49.69 -34.68 -6.17
C GLY A 472 50.25 -34.02 -7.43
N SER A 473 51.57 -34.08 -7.49
CA SER A 473 52.41 -33.89 -8.68
C SER A 473 51.68 -34.32 -9.96
N THR A 474 51.69 -33.45 -10.98
CA THR A 474 51.01 -33.50 -12.29
C THR A 474 49.65 -32.77 -12.37
N SER A 475 49.65 -31.46 -12.60
CA SER A 475 48.48 -30.77 -13.17
C SER A 475 48.87 -29.48 -13.91
N ASP A 476 48.51 -29.41 -15.19
CA ASP A 476 48.74 -28.31 -16.14
C ASP A 476 47.92 -27.04 -15.86
N LEU A 477 47.85 -26.59 -14.60
CA LEU A 477 47.09 -25.41 -14.21
C LEU A 477 48.02 -24.33 -13.63
N PRO A 478 48.19 -23.18 -14.32
CA PRO A 478 49.03 -22.10 -13.85
C PRO A 478 48.50 -21.45 -12.56
N TRP A 479 49.43 -20.93 -11.76
CA TRP A 479 49.19 -20.38 -10.41
C TRP A 479 48.28 -19.14 -10.38
N ASP A 480 48.03 -18.52 -11.53
CA ASP A 480 47.13 -17.36 -11.69
C ASP A 480 45.66 -17.76 -11.98
N GLY A 481 45.39 -19.05 -12.17
CA GLY A 481 44.05 -19.59 -12.46
C GLY A 481 43.47 -19.11 -13.81
N ARG A 482 44.29 -18.48 -14.65
CA ARG A 482 43.91 -17.94 -15.96
C ARG A 482 44.07 -19.02 -17.02
N ARG A 483 43.08 -19.16 -17.90
CA ARG A 483 43.20 -20.06 -19.05
C ARG A 483 43.92 -19.34 -20.20
N PRO A 484 44.80 -20.01 -20.97
CA PRO A 484 45.59 -19.37 -22.03
C PRO A 484 44.75 -18.69 -23.13
N ASP A 485 43.51 -19.16 -23.29
CA ASP A 485 42.53 -18.78 -24.31
C ASP A 485 41.36 -17.95 -23.76
N GLU A 486 41.40 -17.56 -22.48
CA GLU A 486 40.32 -16.78 -21.85
C GLU A 486 40.55 -15.28 -22.03
N GLU A 487 39.59 -14.62 -22.69
CA GLU A 487 39.55 -13.16 -22.78
C GLU A 487 39.58 -12.52 -21.39
N GLU A 488 40.34 -11.43 -21.26
CA GLU A 488 40.58 -10.70 -20.01
C GLU A 488 39.27 -10.38 -19.26
N GLU A 489 38.22 -10.02 -19.99
CA GLU A 489 36.93 -9.65 -19.43
C GLU A 489 36.12 -10.86 -18.93
N ALA A 490 36.25 -12.01 -19.60
CA ALA A 490 35.67 -13.28 -19.15
C ALA A 490 36.35 -13.79 -17.87
N TYR A 491 37.69 -13.68 -17.81
CA TYR A 491 38.47 -14.00 -16.61
C TYR A 491 38.05 -13.11 -15.42
N ARG A 492 37.96 -11.79 -15.62
CA ARG A 492 37.51 -10.85 -14.59
C ARG A 492 36.09 -11.17 -14.09
N ARG A 493 35.14 -11.43 -14.99
CA ARG A 493 33.78 -11.85 -14.61
C ARG A 493 33.76 -13.13 -13.79
N ARG A 494 34.56 -14.12 -14.17
CA ARG A 494 34.63 -15.41 -13.47
C ARG A 494 35.19 -15.24 -12.05
N CYS A 495 36.24 -14.45 -11.88
CA CYS A 495 36.80 -14.09 -10.58
C CYS A 495 35.80 -13.32 -9.70
N LEU A 496 35.08 -12.35 -10.27
CA LEU A 496 34.07 -11.56 -9.56
C LEU A 496 32.87 -12.41 -9.12
N LEU A 497 32.38 -13.31 -9.98
CA LEU A 497 31.31 -14.25 -9.65
C LEU A 497 31.72 -15.23 -8.53
N HIS A 498 32.99 -15.65 -8.53
CA HIS A 498 33.53 -16.51 -7.49
C HIS A 498 33.63 -15.76 -6.16
N ALA A 499 34.17 -14.53 -6.14
CA ALA A 499 34.22 -13.67 -4.97
C ALA A 499 32.81 -13.37 -4.41
N PHE A 500 31.85 -13.05 -5.29
CA PHE A 500 30.46 -12.83 -4.91
C PHE A 500 29.82 -14.07 -4.26
N LYS A 501 30.10 -15.27 -4.79
CA LYS A 501 29.68 -16.53 -4.17
C LYS A 501 30.31 -16.69 -2.78
N VAL A 502 31.62 -16.49 -2.62
CA VAL A 502 32.31 -16.63 -1.33
C VAL A 502 31.71 -15.69 -0.27
N VAL A 503 31.51 -14.41 -0.59
CA VAL A 503 30.90 -13.42 0.31
C VAL A 503 29.48 -13.82 0.73
N ASN A 504 28.66 -14.31 -0.20
CA ASN A 504 27.31 -14.77 0.11
C ASN A 504 27.27 -16.10 0.88
N THR A 505 28.29 -16.94 0.75
CA THR A 505 28.36 -18.22 1.47
C THR A 505 28.92 -18.04 2.89
N CYS A 506 29.82 -17.08 3.11
CA CYS A 506 30.30 -16.68 4.44
C CYS A 506 29.19 -16.14 5.34
N LYS A 507 28.16 -15.47 4.78
CA LYS A 507 26.97 -15.05 5.53
C LYS A 507 26.16 -16.21 6.12
N ARG A 508 26.35 -17.45 5.65
CA ARG A 508 25.63 -18.64 6.15
C ARG A 508 26.37 -19.43 7.23
N LYS A 509 27.68 -19.21 7.46
CA LYS A 509 28.48 -20.03 8.40
C LYS A 509 28.83 -19.38 9.75
N ASN A 510 28.49 -18.11 9.98
CA ASN A 510 28.66 -17.50 11.30
C ASN A 510 27.39 -17.63 12.16
N TYR A 511 27.00 -18.88 12.44
CA TYR A 511 26.14 -19.23 13.57
C TYR A 511 26.78 -20.40 14.32
N ARG A 512 27.63 -20.07 15.30
CA ARG A 512 27.83 -20.82 16.56
C ARG A 512 28.83 -20.07 17.46
N ARG A 513 28.33 -19.06 18.18
CA ARG A 513 28.22 -19.01 19.64
C ARG A 513 27.68 -17.66 20.06
#